data_AF-A0A3E5EWZ9-F1
#
_entry.id   AF-A0A3E5EWZ9-F1
#
_cell.length_a   1.000
_cell.length_b   1.000
_cell.length_c   1.000
_cell.angle_alpha   90.00
_cell.angle_beta   90.00
_cell.angle_gamma   90.00
#
_symmetry.space_group_name_H-M   'P 1'
#
loop_
_entity.id
_entity.type
_entity.pdbx_description
1 polymer ?
#
loop_
_entity_poly.entity_id
_entity_poly.type
_entity_poly.pdbx_seq_one_letter_code
_entity_poly.pdbx_strand_id
1 'polypeptide(L)'
;MKKLSKFTSFDFEAFSEGKKYLSTGIQPMKDPETGNRTGTKVASVIIKDRTDYGISEDGTKVSNLFEKIVFKVPKIIDIPINVEIIPINPVAKVWGEFQNQLSVRADDIQVVSKQ
;
A
#
# COMPACT_ATOMS: atom_id res chain seq x y z
N MET A 1 1.76 9.66 3.73
CA MET A 1 0.67 9.11 4.57
C MET A 1 0.51 9.90 5.86
N LYS A 2 -0.72 10.30 6.21
CA LYS A 2 -1.04 11.15 7.37
C LYS A 2 -1.72 10.36 8.50
N LYS A 3 -1.52 10.76 9.78
CA LYS A 3 -2.18 10.22 10.99
C LYS A 3 -1.99 8.71 11.27
N LEU A 4 -0.88 8.12 10.83
CA LEU A 4 -0.53 6.72 11.10
C LEU A 4 -0.30 6.41 12.59
N SER A 5 0.03 7.44 13.38
CA SER A 5 0.35 7.34 14.81
C SER A 5 -0.82 6.99 15.73
N LYS A 6 -2.06 7.05 15.23
CA LYS A 6 -3.26 6.70 16.00
C LYS A 6 -3.58 5.21 16.01
N PHE A 7 -2.81 4.38 15.30
CA PHE A 7 -3.04 2.94 15.19
C PHE A 7 -1.86 2.18 15.85
N THR A 8 -2.01 1.84 17.14
CA THR A 8 -1.00 1.13 17.96
C THR A 8 -0.61 -0.23 17.36
N SER A 9 -1.55 -0.85 16.64
CA SER A 9 -1.32 -1.88 15.61
C SER A 9 -1.93 -1.34 14.32
N PHE A 10 -1.15 -1.18 13.26
CA PHE A 10 -1.70 -0.69 11.99
C PHE A 10 -2.54 -1.81 11.35
N ASP A 11 -3.85 -1.71 11.54
CA ASP A 11 -4.83 -2.55 10.88
C ASP A 11 -4.94 -2.14 9.41
N PHE A 12 -4.23 -2.86 8.55
CA PHE A 12 -4.26 -2.59 7.11
C PHE A 12 -5.63 -2.88 6.52
N GLU A 13 -6.37 -3.86 7.05
CA GLU A 13 -7.68 -4.23 6.53
C GLU A 13 -8.67 -3.08 6.75
N ALA A 14 -8.74 -2.56 7.98
CA ALA A 14 -9.53 -1.37 8.30
C ALA A 14 -9.07 -0.14 7.50
N PHE A 15 -7.76 0.04 7.29
CA PHE A 15 -7.25 1.14 6.45
C PHE A 15 -7.64 1.00 4.98
N SER A 16 -7.61 -0.23 4.47
CA SER A 16 -7.93 -0.57 3.08
C SER A 16 -9.44 -0.55 2.82
N GLU A 17 -10.26 -0.61 3.86
CA GLU A 17 -11.71 -0.53 3.75
C GLU A 17 -12.13 0.78 3.05
N GLY A 18 -12.91 0.65 1.97
CA GLY A 18 -13.34 1.78 1.16
C GLY A 18 -12.26 2.41 0.28
N LYS A 19 -11.04 1.87 0.26
CA LYS A 19 -9.96 2.28 -0.66
C LYS A 19 -9.89 1.43 -1.91
N LYS A 20 -9.30 2.00 -2.95
CA LYS A 20 -8.89 1.28 -4.16
C LYS A 20 -7.47 1.63 -4.54
N TYR A 21 -6.73 0.64 -5.02
CA TYR A 21 -5.36 0.78 -5.45
C TYR A 21 -5.25 0.52 -6.94
N LEU A 22 -4.47 1.36 -7.63
CA LEU A 22 -4.14 1.20 -9.04
C LEU A 22 -2.65 0.90 -9.16
N SER A 23 -2.30 -0.14 -9.91
CA SER A 23 -0.91 -0.48 -10.22
C SER A 23 -0.26 0.61 -11.06
N THR A 24 0.92 1.08 -10.65
CA THR A 24 1.74 2.06 -11.38
C THR A 24 3.03 1.46 -11.92
N GLY A 25 3.36 0.23 -11.54
CA GLY A 25 4.54 -0.49 -12.02
C GLY A 25 5.02 -1.56 -11.05
N ILE A 26 5.97 -2.37 -11.51
CA ILE A 26 6.62 -3.40 -10.70
C ILE A 26 8.14 -3.20 -10.68
N GLN A 27 8.77 -3.61 -9.58
CA GLN A 27 10.22 -3.62 -9.43
C GLN A 27 10.67 -4.95 -8.81
N PRO A 28 11.80 -5.53 -9.23
CA PRO A 28 12.32 -6.74 -8.59
C PRO A 28 12.69 -6.45 -7.13
N MET A 29 12.23 -7.31 -6.22
CA MET A 29 12.74 -7.35 -4.86
C MET A 29 13.97 -8.27 -4.83
N LYS A 30 15.10 -7.77 -4.36
CA LYS A 30 16.34 -8.52 -4.23
C LYS A 30 16.69 -8.72 -2.77
N ASP A 31 17.26 -9.88 -2.49
CA ASP A 31 17.95 -10.15 -1.24
C ASP A 31 19.21 -9.27 -1.13
N PRO A 32 19.41 -8.54 -0.02
CA PRO A 32 20.59 -7.69 0.14
C PRO A 32 21.91 -8.45 0.24
N GLU A 33 21.90 -9.68 0.74
CA GLU A 33 23.13 -10.46 0.99
C GLU A 33 23.54 -11.25 -0.25
N THR A 34 22.57 -11.89 -0.92
CA THR A 34 22.83 -12.76 -2.08
C THR A 34 22.61 -12.08 -3.42
N GLY A 35 21.94 -10.92 -3.46
CA GLY A 35 21.57 -10.23 -4.71
C GLY A 35 20.48 -10.93 -5.53
N ASN A 36 20.03 -12.11 -5.09
CA ASN A 36 19.03 -12.92 -5.77
C ASN A 36 17.66 -12.25 -5.73
N ARG A 37 16.86 -12.47 -6.78
CA ARG A 37 15.47 -11.99 -6.80
C ARG A 37 14.62 -12.82 -5.83
N THR A 38 14.13 -12.18 -4.78
CA THR A 38 13.29 -12.80 -3.73
C THR A 38 11.81 -12.49 -3.89
N GLY A 39 11.46 -11.60 -4.83
CA GLY A 39 10.06 -11.34 -5.15
C GLY A 39 9.86 -10.09 -5.99
N THR A 40 8.73 -9.42 -5.76
CA THR A 40 8.27 -8.29 -6.56
C THR A 40 7.71 -7.21 -5.66
N LYS A 41 8.16 -5.97 -5.87
CA LYS A 41 7.56 -4.77 -5.31
C LYS A 41 6.54 -4.25 -6.33
N VAL A 42 5.28 -4.19 -5.93
CA VAL A 42 4.21 -3.62 -6.76
C VAL A 42 3.97 -2.19 -6.28
N ALA A 43 4.32 -1.22 -7.13
CA ALA A 43 4.06 0.18 -6.87
C ALA A 43 2.60 0.49 -7.23
N SER A 44 1.93 1.26 -6.38
CA SER A 44 0.51 1.56 -6.54
C SER A 44 0.16 2.93 -6.00
N VAL A 45 -1.00 3.43 -6.41
CA VAL A 45 -1.57 4.69 -5.95
C VAL A 45 -2.99 4.49 -5.45
N ILE A 46 -3.37 5.22 -4.40
CA ILE A 46 -4.73 5.22 -3.88
C ILE A 46 -5.60 6.07 -4.82
N ILE A 47 -6.49 5.42 -5.57
CA ILE A 47 -7.40 6.09 -6.53
C ILE A 47 -8.80 6.34 -5.96
N LYS A 48 -9.09 5.74 -4.81
CA LYS A 48 -10.31 5.98 -4.05
C LYS A 48 -9.96 5.92 -2.58
N ASP A 49 -10.45 6.90 -1.83
CA ASP A 49 -10.32 6.94 -0.38
C ASP A 49 -11.63 7.43 0.23
N ARG A 50 -12.30 6.56 1.00
CA ARG A 50 -13.54 6.85 1.71
C ARG A 50 -13.35 6.88 3.23
N THR A 51 -12.11 6.85 3.71
CA THR A 51 -11.84 6.88 5.14
C THR A 51 -12.10 8.27 5.70
N ASP A 52 -12.87 8.31 6.78
CA ASP A 52 -13.04 9.53 7.56
C ASP A 52 -11.82 9.72 8.47
N TYR A 53 -10.93 10.64 8.09
CA TYR A 53 -9.75 10.99 8.90
C TYR A 53 -10.06 12.06 9.96
N GLY A 54 -11.31 12.52 10.04
CA GLY A 54 -11.72 13.70 10.77
C GLY A 54 -11.15 14.99 10.18
N ILE A 55 -11.64 16.11 10.69
CA ILE A 55 -11.14 17.45 10.36
C ILE A 55 -9.79 17.63 11.09
N SER A 56 -8.76 18.14 10.41
CA SER A 56 -7.52 18.53 11.11
C SER A 56 -7.74 19.81 11.92
N GLU A 57 -6.83 20.11 12.85
CA GLU A 57 -6.93 21.29 13.71
C GLU A 57 -7.05 22.62 12.94
N ASP A 58 -6.61 22.64 11.67
CA ASP A 58 -6.68 23.76 10.73
C ASP A 58 -7.96 23.80 9.86
N GLY A 59 -8.92 22.89 10.09
CA GLY A 59 -10.17 22.84 9.32
C GLY A 59 -10.04 22.15 7.96
N THR A 60 -8.86 21.66 7.57
CA THR A 60 -8.67 21.03 6.25
C THR A 60 -9.18 19.58 6.23
N LYS A 61 -9.71 19.16 5.08
CA LYS A 61 -10.07 17.75 4.84
C LYS A 61 -8.80 16.97 4.52
N VAL A 62 -8.46 16.01 5.38
CA VAL A 62 -7.35 15.09 5.15
C VAL A 62 -7.84 13.92 4.29
N SER A 63 -7.07 13.54 3.27
CA SER A 63 -7.29 12.35 2.45
C SER A 63 -5.94 11.76 2.06
N ASN A 64 -5.86 10.42 1.91
CA ASN A 64 -4.69 9.76 1.33
C ASN A 64 -4.91 9.47 -0.18
N LEU A 65 -5.89 10.12 -0.83
CA LEU A 65 -6.05 10.05 -2.28
C LEU A 65 -4.76 10.51 -2.98
N PHE A 66 -4.33 9.77 -4.00
CA PHE A 66 -3.08 9.94 -4.74
C PHE A 66 -1.79 9.67 -3.97
N GLU A 67 -1.88 9.26 -2.70
CA GLU A 67 -0.70 8.76 -1.99
C GLU A 67 -0.21 7.46 -2.63
N LYS A 68 1.12 7.34 -2.71
CA LYS A 68 1.79 6.15 -3.23
C LYS A 68 1.91 5.10 -2.13
N ILE A 69 1.73 3.84 -2.51
CA ILE A 69 1.92 2.69 -1.66
C ILE A 69 2.68 1.61 -2.42
N VAL A 70 3.50 0.84 -1.71
CA VAL A 70 4.28 -0.26 -2.30
C VAL A 70 3.96 -1.54 -1.56
N PHE A 71 3.48 -2.54 -2.30
CA PHE A 71 3.24 -3.89 -1.80
C PHE A 71 4.45 -4.76 -2.08
N LYS A 72 5.05 -5.31 -1.03
CA LYS A 72 6.15 -6.27 -1.12
C LYS A 72 5.57 -7.68 -1.18
N VAL A 73 5.71 -8.33 -2.31
CA VAL A 73 5.23 -9.71 -2.53
C VAL A 73 6.45 -10.65 -2.57
N PRO A 74 6.52 -11.68 -1.73
CA PRO A 74 7.60 -12.66 -1.72
C PRO A 74 7.45 -13.70 -2.87
N LYS A 75 6.98 -13.24 -4.04
CA LYS A 75 6.77 -14.03 -5.25
C LYS A 75 7.22 -13.23 -6.47
N ILE A 76 7.66 -13.94 -7.50
CA ILE A 76 7.94 -13.36 -8.80
C ILE A 76 6.61 -13.33 -9.56
N ILE A 77 6.01 -12.15 -9.63
CA ILE A 77 4.73 -11.91 -10.31
C ILE A 77 4.90 -10.80 -11.33
N ASP A 78 4.05 -10.80 -12.34
CA ASP A 78 3.95 -9.74 -13.33
C ASP A 78 2.54 -9.15 -13.27
N ILE A 79 2.46 -7.84 -13.05
CA ILE A 79 1.20 -7.12 -12.89
C ILE A 79 1.21 -5.96 -13.90
N PRO A 80 0.21 -5.86 -14.79
CA PRO A 80 0.12 -4.76 -15.73
C PRO A 80 0.09 -3.40 -15.02
N ILE A 81 0.52 -2.36 -15.72
CA ILE A 81 0.30 -0.98 -15.26
C ILE A 81 -1.16 -0.60 -15.50
N ASN A 82 -1.66 0.36 -14.71
CA ASN A 82 -3.00 0.93 -14.88
C ASN A 82 -4.16 -0.07 -14.69
N VAL A 83 -3.98 -1.05 -13.79
CA VAL A 83 -5.05 -1.98 -13.38
C VAL A 83 -5.36 -1.84 -11.90
N GLU A 84 -6.63 -2.00 -11.53
CA GLU A 84 -7.03 -2.06 -10.12
C GLU A 84 -6.50 -3.34 -9.48
N ILE A 85 -5.97 -3.23 -8.27
CA ILE A 85 -5.37 -4.36 -7.55
C ILE A 85 -5.89 -4.48 -6.11
N ILE A 86 -5.93 -5.71 -5.62
CA ILE A 86 -6.25 -6.07 -4.24
C ILE A 86 -5.09 -6.90 -3.67
N PRO A 87 -4.44 -6.48 -2.58
CA PRO A 87 -3.44 -7.30 -1.91
C PRO A 87 -4.09 -8.43 -1.12
N ILE A 88 -3.49 -9.63 -1.17
CA ILE A 88 -3.93 -10.82 -0.42
C ILE A 88 -3.16 -10.91 0.89
N ASN A 89 -3.88 -11.07 2.01
CA ASN A 89 -3.34 -11.09 3.38
C ASN A 89 -2.31 -9.97 3.66
N PRO A 90 -2.66 -8.69 3.43
CA PRO A 90 -1.72 -7.60 3.62
C PRO A 90 -1.37 -7.41 5.10
N VAL A 91 -0.08 -7.44 5.41
CA VAL A 91 0.48 -7.08 6.71
C VAL A 91 1.29 -5.81 6.55
N ALA A 92 0.90 -4.78 7.29
CA ALA A 92 1.57 -3.49 7.21
C ALA A 92 2.28 -3.13 8.53
N LYS A 93 3.46 -2.54 8.37
CA LYS A 93 4.27 -2.03 9.46
C LYS A 93 4.51 -0.55 9.24
N VAL A 94 4.02 0.25 10.17
CA VAL A 94 4.33 1.69 10.25
C VAL A 94 5.70 1.85 10.90
N TRP A 95 6.52 2.72 10.36
CA TRP A 95 7.85 3.03 10.87
C TRP A 95 8.25 4.48 10.53
N GLY A 96 9.42 4.88 11.00
CA GLY A 96 9.92 6.26 10.90
C GLY A 96 9.62 7.06 12.17
N GLU A 97 10.46 8.07 12.43
CA GLU A 97 10.40 8.92 13.63
C GLU A 97 9.05 9.62 13.81
N PHE A 98 8.43 10.01 12.68
CA PHE A 98 7.09 10.62 12.63
C PHE A 98 5.99 9.63 12.29
N GLN A 99 6.29 8.32 12.30
CA GLN A 99 5.39 7.25 11.86
C GLN A 99 4.82 7.49 10.47
N ASN A 100 5.55 8.16 9.57
CA ASN A 100 5.08 8.57 8.26
C ASN A 100 5.38 7.55 7.15
N GLN A 101 6.10 6.47 7.47
CA GLN A 101 6.49 5.45 6.51
C GLN A 101 5.67 4.19 6.72
N LEU A 102 5.09 3.68 5.63
CA LEU A 102 4.33 2.43 5.63
C LEU A 102 5.07 1.40 4.80
N SER A 103 5.37 0.25 5.40
CA SER A 103 5.83 -0.93 4.66
C SER A 103 4.70 -1.96 4.64
N VAL A 104 4.20 -2.30 3.46
CA VAL A 104 3.15 -3.33 3.31
C VAL A 104 3.75 -4.57 2.65
N ARG A 105 3.56 -5.71 3.29
CA ARG A 105 3.82 -7.04 2.73
C ARG A 105 2.48 -7.69 2.40
N ALA A 106 2.40 -8.36 1.27
CA ALA A 106 1.23 -9.14 0.88
C ALA A 106 1.68 -10.52 0.38
N ASP A 107 0.85 -11.53 0.56
CA ASP A 107 1.14 -12.89 0.07
C ASP A 107 0.99 -12.99 -1.44
N ASP A 108 0.10 -12.18 -2.01
CA ASP A 108 -0.14 -12.08 -3.44
C ASP A 108 -0.82 -10.76 -3.82
N ILE A 109 -0.96 -10.50 -5.13
CA ILE A 109 -1.78 -9.43 -5.68
C ILE A 109 -2.83 -10.01 -6.62
N GLN A 110 -4.09 -9.73 -6.35
CA GLN A 110 -5.19 -10.02 -7.26
C GLN A 110 -5.46 -8.80 -8.13
N VAL A 111 -5.44 -8.99 -9.46
CA VAL A 111 -5.89 -7.97 -10.42
C VAL A 111 -7.41 -8.00 -10.45
N VAL A 112 -8.03 -6.86 -10.17
CA VAL A 112 -9.47 -6.68 -10.34
C VAL A 112 -9.69 -6.40 -11.81
N SER A 113 -9.97 -7.44 -12.60
CA SER A 113 -10.33 -7.24 -14.00
C SER A 113 -11.60 -6.38 -14.05
N LYS A 114 -11.46 -5.18 -14.60
CA LYS A 114 -12.56 -4.52 -15.29
C LYS A 114 -12.13 -4.43 -16.74
N GLN A 115 -12.64 -5.38 -17.53
CA GLN A 115 -12.82 -5.17 -18.97
C GLN A 115 -13.73 -3.96 -19.18
#